data_AF-A0A931VLG2-F1
#
_entry.id   AF-A0A931VLG2-F1
#
_cell.length_a   1.000
_cell.length_b   1.000
_cell.length_c   1.000
_cell.angle_alpha   90.00
_cell.angle_beta   90.00
_cell.angle_gamma   90.00
#
_symmetry.space_group_name_H-M   'P 1'
#
loop_
_entity.id
_entity.type
_entity.pdbx_description
1 polymer ?
#
loop_
_entity_poly.entity_id
_entity_poly.type
_entity_poly.pdbx_seq_one_letter_code
_entity_poly.pdbx_strand_id
1 'polypeptide(L)'
;MFFFRHFKSSRTHLLGWSALVLFIGLPACEKHPSAENITSSSSPDFPNSSDSDGAISEPNHPGTGVMGQINVYKDRLKENPKDLEALIFLGNSNFDIKRFEKAKALYLQALSIDPKNPSVRTDLATCFRNLKQPDQAVAELRTVLALTPGHPPALFNLGVILLNDSGDKEGAIEAWQQLLETHPKHELARGLAEKINQLKSTGALSEK
;
A
#
# COMPACT_ATOMS: atom_id res chain seq x y z
N MET A 1 -11.03 52.28 -29.35
CA MET A 1 -11.53 52.58 -27.99
C MET A 1 -10.99 51.48 -27.08
N PHE A 2 -9.85 51.54 -26.37
CA PHE A 2 -9.17 52.57 -25.57
C PHE A 2 -10.01 53.18 -24.44
N PHE A 3 -9.82 52.64 -23.23
CA PHE A 3 -9.85 53.33 -21.93
C PHE A 3 -8.99 52.47 -20.97
N PHE A 4 -7.72 52.84 -20.70
CA PHE A 4 -7.19 53.53 -19.49
C PHE A 4 -7.60 52.85 -18.16
N ARG A 5 -6.73 52.19 -17.36
CA ARG A 5 -5.40 52.44 -16.75
C ARG A 5 -5.46 53.22 -15.41
N HIS A 6 -4.82 52.60 -14.40
CA HIS A 6 -4.27 53.09 -13.11
C HIS A 6 -5.24 53.27 -11.93
N PHE A 7 -4.88 52.98 -10.66
CA PHE A 7 -3.68 53.47 -9.96
C PHE A 7 -3.41 52.82 -8.57
N LYS A 8 -2.11 52.83 -8.19
CA LYS A 8 -1.43 52.82 -6.86
C LYS A 8 -1.74 51.71 -5.83
N SER A 9 -0.77 50.93 -5.33
CA SER A 9 0.48 51.25 -4.58
C SER A 9 0.26 51.88 -3.20
N SER A 10 0.64 51.16 -2.15
CA SER A 10 1.28 51.75 -0.96
C SER A 10 2.20 50.72 -0.29
N ARG A 11 3.50 50.96 -0.49
CA ARG A 11 4.62 50.52 0.36
C ARG A 11 4.85 51.67 1.35
N THR A 12 4.95 51.41 2.64
CA THR A 12 5.65 52.30 3.59
C THR A 12 6.42 51.49 4.63
N HIS A 13 7.68 51.91 4.81
CA HIS A 13 8.75 51.41 5.66
C HIS A 13 8.57 51.77 7.15
N LEU A 14 9.38 51.14 8.03
CA LEU A 14 10.28 51.75 9.07
C LEU A 14 10.58 50.65 10.13
N LEU A 15 11.79 50.06 10.20
CA LEU A 15 13.05 50.51 10.83
C LEU A 15 13.03 50.57 12.37
N GLY A 16 14.06 49.95 12.99
CA GLY A 16 14.53 50.24 14.37
C GLY A 16 14.72 48.97 15.24
N TRP A 17 15.93 48.38 15.32
CA TRP A 17 16.98 48.60 16.36
C TRP A 17 16.65 47.87 17.68
N SER A 18 17.31 46.78 18.08
CA SER A 18 18.71 46.62 18.57
C SER A 18 18.77 46.47 20.11
N ALA A 19 19.59 45.49 20.55
CA ALA A 19 20.21 45.35 21.88
C ALA A 19 19.30 44.78 23.02
N LEU A 20 19.76 44.05 24.04
CA LEU A 20 21.08 43.56 24.46
C LEU A 20 20.88 42.38 25.46
N VAL A 21 21.87 41.50 25.45
CA VAL A 21 22.34 40.48 26.41
C VAL A 21 21.95 40.63 27.89
N LEU A 22 21.68 39.51 28.57
CA LEU A 22 22.22 39.22 29.92
C LEU A 22 22.43 37.72 30.14
N PHE A 23 23.52 37.42 30.86
CA PHE A 23 24.37 36.24 30.78
C PHE A 23 24.70 35.84 32.22
N ILE A 24 24.19 34.74 32.76
CA ILE A 24 24.66 34.11 34.02
C ILE A 24 24.10 32.67 34.06
N GLY A 25 24.81 31.56 34.29
CA GLY A 25 26.22 31.28 34.51
C GLY A 25 26.42 29.75 34.54
N LEU A 26 27.55 29.26 34.02
CA LEU A 26 28.10 27.94 34.33
C LEU A 26 29.05 28.06 35.53
N PRO A 27 29.25 26.99 36.30
CA PRO A 27 30.53 26.73 36.93
C PRO A 27 31.24 25.51 36.31
N ALA A 28 32.56 25.59 36.38
CA ALA A 28 33.54 24.71 35.77
C ALA A 28 33.96 23.51 36.66
N CYS A 29 34.34 22.44 35.97
CA CYS A 29 35.52 21.57 36.17
C CYS A 29 36.17 21.43 37.56
N GLU A 30 36.29 20.19 38.08
CA GLU A 30 37.54 19.73 38.72
C GLU A 30 37.69 18.17 38.80
N LYS A 31 38.85 17.74 38.28
CA LYS A 31 39.71 16.53 38.32
C LYS A 31 39.37 15.24 39.15
N HIS A 32 39.69 14.11 38.49
CA HIS A 32 40.01 12.71 38.91
C HIS A 32 41.15 12.59 39.97
N PRO A 33 41.45 11.44 40.66
CA PRO A 33 41.51 10.01 40.22
C PRO A 33 40.92 8.97 41.23
N SER A 34 40.79 7.65 41.01
CA SER A 34 41.81 6.61 40.70
C SER A 34 41.22 5.24 40.29
N ALA A 35 42.10 4.36 39.79
CA ALA A 35 42.03 2.91 39.53
C ALA A 35 41.24 2.09 40.59
N GLU A 36 40.73 0.87 40.38
CA GLU A 36 41.21 -0.40 39.77
C GLU A 36 39.93 -1.22 39.40
N ASN A 37 39.87 -2.20 38.50
CA ASN A 37 40.52 -3.51 38.56
C ASN A 37 40.17 -4.35 37.31
N ILE A 38 41.03 -5.31 37.03
CA ILE A 38 41.22 -6.12 35.83
C ILE A 38 40.46 -7.46 35.96
N THR A 39 39.74 -7.89 34.91
CA THR A 39 39.57 -9.31 34.50
C THR A 39 39.23 -9.32 33.00
N SER A 40 40.19 -9.60 32.10
CA SER A 40 40.64 -10.92 31.61
C SER A 40 39.60 -11.77 30.88
N SER A 41 39.88 -12.00 29.59
CA SER A 41 39.47 -13.13 28.72
C SER A 41 37.97 -13.25 28.39
N SER A 42 37.53 -13.46 27.16
CA SER A 42 38.12 -14.12 26.00
C SER A 42 37.27 -13.77 24.75
N SER A 43 37.94 -13.47 23.64
CA SER A 43 37.33 -13.56 22.30
C SER A 43 37.17 -15.03 21.91
N PRO A 44 36.22 -15.35 21.03
CA PRO A 44 36.67 -16.02 19.81
C PRO A 44 36.01 -15.50 18.53
N ASP A 45 36.86 -15.29 17.53
CA ASP A 45 36.75 -15.71 16.13
C ASP A 45 35.43 -15.50 15.38
N PHE A 46 35.49 -14.56 14.44
CA PHE A 46 34.69 -14.56 13.23
C PHE A 46 35.21 -15.62 12.24
N PRO A 47 34.33 -16.46 11.66
CA PRO A 47 34.52 -16.95 10.31
C PRO A 47 33.56 -16.22 9.36
N ASN A 48 34.16 -15.58 8.36
CA ASN A 48 33.49 -15.12 7.16
C ASN A 48 33.05 -16.35 6.33
N SER A 49 31.77 -16.46 5.99
CA SER A 49 31.34 -17.27 4.85
C SER A 49 30.22 -16.54 4.13
N SER A 50 30.55 -16.14 2.91
CA SER A 50 29.63 -15.82 1.83
C SER A 50 28.54 -16.88 1.71
N ASP A 51 27.28 -16.48 1.88
CA ASP A 51 26.16 -17.10 1.19
C ASP A 51 25.14 -16.02 0.84
N SER A 52 24.89 -15.90 -0.45
CA SER A 52 23.84 -15.13 -1.06
C SER A 52 22.52 -15.85 -0.90
N ASP A 53 21.63 -15.33 -0.05
CA ASP A 53 20.19 -15.64 -0.03
C ASP A 53 19.49 -14.31 0.35
N GLY A 54 18.59 -13.76 -0.45
CA GLY A 54 17.31 -14.37 -0.74
C GLY A 54 16.30 -13.91 0.32
N ALA A 55 15.57 -12.81 0.03
CA ALA A 55 14.37 -12.36 0.72
C ALA A 55 14.41 -12.35 2.26
N ILE A 56 14.87 -11.24 2.86
CA ILE A 56 14.52 -10.93 4.25
C ILE A 56 13.09 -10.36 4.25
N SER A 57 12.09 -11.22 4.10
CA SER A 57 10.79 -10.94 4.71
C SER A 57 11.04 -10.99 6.21
N GLU A 58 11.29 -9.84 6.84
CA GLU A 58 11.49 -9.81 8.29
C GLU A 58 10.30 -10.48 8.99
N PRO A 59 10.55 -11.44 9.90
CA PRO A 59 9.48 -12.20 10.52
C PRO A 59 8.66 -11.25 11.40
N ASN A 60 7.33 -11.34 11.28
CA ASN A 60 6.35 -10.78 12.20
C ASN A 60 6.91 -10.67 13.63
N HIS A 61 7.42 -9.50 14.01
CA HIS A 61 8.06 -9.34 15.31
C HIS A 61 6.95 -9.40 16.36
N PRO A 62 6.91 -10.44 17.22
CA PRO A 62 5.82 -10.65 18.16
C PRO A 62 6.01 -9.66 19.31
N GLY A 63 5.60 -8.40 19.09
CA GLY A 63 5.79 -7.31 20.05
C GLY A 63 5.51 -5.92 19.48
N THR A 64 5.66 -5.73 18.17
CA THR A 64 5.24 -4.49 17.51
C THR A 64 3.85 -4.68 16.94
N GLY A 65 2.84 -4.06 17.55
CA GLY A 65 1.51 -3.99 16.95
C GLY A 65 1.56 -3.40 15.54
N VAL A 66 0.47 -3.51 14.77
CA VAL A 66 0.38 -3.04 13.37
C VAL A 66 0.94 -1.62 13.18
N MET A 67 0.76 -0.74 14.16
CA MET A 67 1.31 0.62 14.14
C MET A 67 2.85 0.70 14.18
N GLY A 68 3.52 -0.22 14.89
CA GLY A 68 4.98 -0.33 14.91
C GLY A 68 5.52 -0.74 13.54
N GLN A 69 4.90 -1.73 12.90
CA GLN A 69 5.26 -2.16 11.55
C GLN A 69 5.09 -1.03 10.52
N ILE A 70 4.00 -0.27 10.58
CA ILE A 70 3.78 0.89 9.69
C ILE A 70 4.92 1.91 9.77
N ASN A 71 5.50 2.14 10.95
CA ASN A 71 6.60 3.10 11.09
C ASN A 71 7.90 2.56 10.50
N VAL A 72 8.22 1.28 10.71
CA VAL A 72 9.38 0.61 10.10
C VAL A 72 9.32 0.73 8.57
N TYR A 73 8.19 0.39 7.97
CA TYR A 73 8.04 0.48 6.52
C TYR A 73 8.03 1.92 5.98
N LYS A 74 7.60 2.91 6.77
CA LYS A 74 7.75 4.32 6.38
C LYS A 74 9.20 4.75 6.37
N ASP A 75 10.00 4.31 7.33
CA ASP A 75 11.42 4.66 7.38
C ASP A 75 12.18 4.00 6.22
N ARG A 76 11.85 2.75 5.88
CA ARG A 76 12.32 2.10 4.63
C ARG A 76 12.06 2.94 3.38
N LEU A 77 10.86 3.54 3.25
CA LEU A 77 10.56 4.43 2.11
C LEU A 77 11.29 5.77 2.12
N LYS A 78 11.71 6.27 3.29
CA LYS A 78 12.55 7.48 3.36
C LYS A 78 13.96 7.19 2.84
N GLU A 79 14.48 6.02 3.19
CA GLU A 79 15.82 5.57 2.77
C GLU A 79 15.84 5.14 1.32
N ASN A 80 14.81 4.38 0.90
CA ASN A 80 14.63 3.90 -0.47
C ASN A 80 13.18 4.11 -0.93
N PRO A 81 12.89 5.20 -1.67
CA PRO A 81 11.54 5.48 -2.19
C PRO A 81 11.01 4.44 -3.18
N LYS A 82 11.86 3.53 -3.69
CA LYS A 82 11.47 2.45 -4.61
C LYS A 82 11.46 1.07 -3.93
N ASP A 83 11.42 1.02 -2.61
CA ASP A 83 11.24 -0.22 -1.88
C ASP A 83 9.82 -0.77 -2.14
N LEU A 84 9.75 -1.77 -3.03
CA LEU A 84 8.50 -2.38 -3.49
C LEU A 84 7.71 -3.00 -2.33
N GLU A 85 8.39 -3.71 -1.44
CA GLU A 85 7.74 -4.37 -0.30
C GLU A 85 7.14 -3.33 0.66
N ALA A 86 7.87 -2.24 0.92
CA ALA A 86 7.37 -1.16 1.76
C ALA A 86 6.18 -0.42 1.14
N LEU A 87 6.19 -0.20 -0.17
CA LEU A 87 5.05 0.38 -0.89
C LEU A 87 3.80 -0.52 -0.79
N ILE A 88 3.97 -1.83 -1.00
CA ILE A 88 2.87 -2.80 -0.90
C ILE A 88 2.33 -2.87 0.53
N PHE A 89 3.21 -3.05 1.52
CA PHE A 89 2.80 -3.15 2.93
C PHE A 89 2.04 -1.92 3.39
N LEU A 90 2.53 -0.72 3.07
CA LEU A 90 1.85 0.53 3.42
C LEU A 90 0.57 0.72 2.61
N GLY A 91 0.52 0.25 1.35
CA GLY A 91 -0.69 0.21 0.54
C GLY A 91 -1.79 -0.59 1.24
N ASN A 92 -1.48 -1.84 1.61
CA ASN A 92 -2.38 -2.75 2.32
C ASN A 92 -2.81 -2.15 3.67
N SER A 93 -1.85 -1.63 4.44
CA SER A 93 -2.14 -1.00 5.73
C SER A 93 -3.08 0.21 5.59
N ASN A 94 -2.94 1.02 4.54
CA ASN A 94 -3.85 2.14 4.29
C ASN A 94 -5.22 1.67 3.79
N PHE A 95 -5.27 0.57 3.04
CA PHE A 95 -6.52 -0.05 2.61
C PHE A 95 -7.33 -0.55 3.81
N ASP A 96 -6.70 -1.26 4.74
CA ASP A 96 -7.33 -1.84 5.93
C ASP A 96 -7.98 -0.77 6.83
N ILE A 97 -7.33 0.40 6.94
CA ILE A 97 -7.88 1.55 7.67
C ILE A 97 -8.77 2.45 6.79
N LYS A 98 -9.22 1.95 5.64
CA LYS A 98 -10.16 2.59 4.69
C LYS A 98 -9.66 3.91 4.08
N ARG A 99 -8.35 4.13 4.04
CA ARG A 99 -7.72 5.27 3.35
C ARG A 99 -7.43 4.91 1.90
N PHE A 100 -8.48 4.63 1.15
CA PHE A 100 -8.40 4.06 -0.20
C PHE A 100 -7.63 4.93 -1.20
N GLU A 101 -7.74 6.25 -1.13
CA GLU A 101 -6.95 7.15 -2.00
C GLU A 101 -5.45 7.03 -1.75
N LYS A 102 -5.04 6.89 -0.49
CA LYS A 102 -3.63 6.71 -0.13
C LYS A 102 -3.12 5.33 -0.51
N ALA A 103 -3.94 4.29 -0.32
CA ALA A 103 -3.64 2.93 -0.77
C ALA A 103 -3.44 2.89 -2.29
N LYS A 104 -4.37 3.49 -3.05
CA LYS A 104 -4.28 3.64 -4.51
C LYS A 104 -2.95 4.28 -4.94
N ALA A 105 -2.56 5.39 -4.33
CA ALA A 105 -1.31 6.07 -4.66
C ALA A 105 -0.06 5.22 -4.37
N LEU A 106 -0.08 4.39 -3.33
CA LEU A 106 1.03 3.48 -2.99
C LEU A 106 1.08 2.29 -3.94
N TYR A 107 -0.07 1.70 -4.30
CA TYR A 107 -0.13 0.62 -5.29
C TYR A 107 0.29 1.09 -6.69
N LEU A 108 -0.09 2.29 -7.11
CA LEU A 108 0.38 2.85 -8.39
C LEU A 108 1.90 3.06 -8.40
N GLN A 109 2.49 3.46 -7.26
CA GLN A 109 3.95 3.53 -7.14
C GLN A 109 4.58 2.14 -7.19
N ALA A 110 4.02 1.15 -6.50
CA ALA A 110 4.47 -0.24 -6.58
C ALA A 110 4.43 -0.78 -8.02
N LEU A 111 3.34 -0.52 -8.75
CA LEU A 111 3.21 -0.92 -10.17
C LEU A 111 4.10 -0.13 -11.12
N SER A 112 4.62 1.04 -10.73
CA SER A 112 5.66 1.73 -11.50
C SER A 112 7.01 1.01 -11.44
N ILE A 113 7.22 0.18 -10.41
CA ILE A 113 8.45 -0.62 -10.19
C ILE A 113 8.26 -2.03 -10.74
N ASP A 114 7.13 -2.68 -10.43
CA ASP A 114 6.74 -3.98 -10.99
C ASP A 114 5.38 -3.89 -11.70
N PRO A 115 5.37 -3.54 -13.00
CA PRO A 115 4.13 -3.33 -13.75
C PRO A 115 3.28 -4.58 -13.96
N LYS A 116 3.81 -5.79 -13.74
CA LYS A 116 3.11 -7.04 -14.04
C LYS A 116 2.63 -7.77 -12.79
N ASN A 117 2.78 -7.16 -11.61
CA ASN A 117 2.39 -7.78 -10.34
C ASN A 117 0.86 -8.04 -10.27
N PRO A 118 0.40 -9.31 -10.31
CA PRO A 118 -1.04 -9.60 -10.33
C PRO A 118 -1.72 -9.30 -8.99
N SER A 119 -1.01 -9.49 -7.87
CA SER A 119 -1.54 -9.23 -6.53
C SER A 119 -1.80 -7.74 -6.34
N VAL A 120 -0.79 -6.90 -6.62
CA VAL A 120 -0.93 -5.43 -6.47
C VAL A 120 -2.00 -4.86 -7.40
N ARG A 121 -2.13 -5.36 -8.64
CA ARG A 121 -3.22 -4.95 -9.54
C ARG A 121 -4.59 -5.36 -9.01
N THR A 122 -4.71 -6.54 -8.40
CA THR A 122 -5.95 -6.99 -7.78
C THR A 122 -6.32 -6.14 -6.56
N ASP A 123 -5.34 -5.76 -5.74
CA ASP A 123 -5.55 -4.86 -4.59
C ASP A 123 -5.90 -3.44 -5.03
N LEU A 124 -5.29 -2.96 -6.12
CA LEU A 124 -5.63 -1.70 -6.76
C LEU A 124 -7.07 -1.71 -7.33
N ALA A 125 -7.49 -2.80 -7.96
CA ALA A 125 -8.88 -2.96 -8.40
C ALA A 125 -9.86 -2.89 -7.22
N THR A 126 -9.51 -3.51 -6.11
CA THR A 126 -10.32 -3.45 -4.88
C THR A 126 -10.35 -2.02 -4.31
N CYS A 127 -9.26 -1.26 -4.40
CA CYS A 127 -9.26 0.18 -4.08
C CYS A 127 -10.21 0.96 -4.99
N PHE A 128 -10.11 0.77 -6.32
CA PHE A 128 -10.98 1.45 -7.28
C PHE A 128 -12.46 1.19 -7.02
N ARG A 129 -12.82 -0.06 -6.73
CA ARG A 129 -14.19 -0.42 -6.33
C ARG A 129 -14.66 0.35 -5.09
N ASN A 130 -13.83 0.41 -4.03
CA ASN A 130 -14.17 1.14 -2.81
C ASN A 130 -14.28 2.66 -3.05
N LEU A 131 -13.55 3.19 -4.02
CA LEU A 131 -13.61 4.57 -4.49
C LEU A 131 -14.75 4.84 -5.49
N LYS A 132 -15.66 3.87 -5.71
CA LYS A 132 -16.77 3.98 -6.65
C LYS A 132 -16.32 4.22 -8.11
N GLN A 133 -15.21 3.59 -8.48
CA GLN A 133 -14.61 3.62 -9.82
C GLN A 133 -14.61 2.19 -10.43
N PRO A 134 -15.78 1.58 -10.70
CA PRO A 134 -15.87 0.18 -11.12
C PRO A 134 -15.19 -0.09 -12.48
N ASP A 135 -15.26 0.84 -13.43
CA ASP A 135 -14.65 0.66 -14.76
C ASP A 135 -13.14 0.48 -14.67
N GLN A 136 -12.48 1.29 -13.81
CA GLN A 136 -11.05 1.18 -13.56
C GLN A 136 -10.70 -0.13 -12.83
N ALA A 137 -11.55 -0.56 -11.89
CA ALA A 137 -11.38 -1.83 -11.21
C ALA A 137 -11.45 -3.01 -12.19
N VAL A 138 -12.43 -3.02 -13.09
CA VAL A 138 -12.57 -4.05 -14.14
C VAL A 138 -11.36 -4.05 -15.08
N ALA A 139 -10.87 -2.87 -15.49
CA ALA A 139 -9.69 -2.76 -16.36
C ALA A 139 -8.42 -3.38 -15.73
N GLU A 140 -8.18 -3.13 -14.45
CA GLU A 140 -7.05 -3.72 -13.72
C GLU A 140 -7.18 -5.25 -13.65
N LEU A 141 -8.37 -5.77 -13.33
CA LEU A 141 -8.61 -7.21 -13.24
C LEU A 141 -8.49 -7.90 -14.60
N ARG A 142 -9.01 -7.29 -15.67
CA ARG A 142 -8.81 -7.81 -17.04
C ARG A 142 -7.34 -7.83 -17.43
N THR A 143 -6.54 -6.86 -16.97
CA THR A 143 -5.09 -6.89 -17.16
C THR A 143 -4.44 -8.06 -16.43
N VAL A 144 -4.85 -8.33 -15.17
CA VAL A 144 -4.39 -9.51 -14.43
C VAL A 144 -4.74 -10.80 -15.18
N LEU A 145 -5.96 -10.92 -15.68
CA LEU A 145 -6.44 -12.12 -16.39
C LEU A 145 -5.81 -12.28 -17.78
N ALA A 146 -5.39 -11.19 -18.43
CA ALA A 146 -4.61 -11.28 -19.66
C ALA A 146 -3.19 -11.86 -19.42
N LEU A 147 -2.60 -11.58 -18.25
CA LEU A 147 -1.29 -12.10 -17.85
C LEU A 147 -1.39 -13.51 -17.24
N THR A 148 -2.43 -13.73 -16.44
CA THR A 148 -2.66 -14.94 -15.65
C THR A 148 -4.16 -15.32 -15.73
N PRO A 149 -4.60 -16.02 -16.79
CA PRO A 149 -6.01 -16.27 -17.07
C PRO A 149 -6.81 -16.97 -15.96
N GLY A 150 -6.15 -17.75 -15.11
CA GLY A 150 -6.78 -18.48 -14.02
C GLY A 150 -6.68 -17.80 -12.65
N HIS A 151 -6.18 -16.57 -12.53
CA HIS A 151 -5.85 -15.96 -11.24
C HIS A 151 -7.09 -15.89 -10.30
N PRO A 152 -7.14 -16.68 -9.21
CA PRO A 152 -8.36 -16.85 -8.43
C PRO A 152 -8.92 -15.55 -7.85
N PRO A 153 -8.12 -14.72 -7.16
CA PRO A 153 -8.60 -13.45 -6.61
C PRO A 153 -9.15 -12.51 -7.69
N ALA A 154 -8.56 -12.54 -8.90
CA ALA A 154 -8.99 -11.64 -9.96
C ALA A 154 -10.34 -12.06 -10.55
N LEU A 155 -10.53 -13.36 -10.83
CA LEU A 155 -11.82 -13.89 -11.30
C LEU A 155 -12.94 -13.67 -10.27
N PHE A 156 -12.63 -13.92 -8.99
CA PHE A 156 -13.59 -13.69 -7.91
C PHE A 156 -14.02 -12.21 -7.84
N ASN A 157 -13.04 -11.31 -7.74
CA ASN A 157 -13.31 -9.87 -7.63
C ASN A 157 -13.98 -9.30 -8.88
N LEU A 158 -13.64 -9.81 -10.07
CA LEU A 158 -14.26 -9.39 -11.32
C LEU A 158 -15.76 -9.69 -11.29
N GLY A 159 -16.16 -10.92 -10.92
CA GLY A 159 -17.57 -11.26 -10.82
C GLY A 159 -18.31 -10.44 -9.76
N VAL A 160 -17.66 -10.15 -8.62
CA VAL A 160 -18.23 -9.28 -7.58
C VAL A 160 -18.49 -7.87 -8.10
N ILE A 161 -17.54 -7.28 -8.83
CA ILE A 161 -17.66 -5.91 -9.36
C ILE A 161 -18.68 -5.84 -10.49
N LEU A 162 -18.64 -6.80 -11.42
CA LEU A 162 -19.58 -6.84 -12.55
C LEU A 162 -21.03 -6.94 -12.05
N LEU A 163 -21.30 -7.85 -11.10
CA LEU A 163 -22.64 -8.05 -10.57
C LEU A 163 -23.15 -6.83 -9.77
N ASN A 164 -22.34 -6.33 -8.84
CA ASN A 164 -22.83 -5.39 -7.83
C ASN A 164 -22.64 -3.93 -8.20
N ASP A 165 -21.61 -3.62 -8.99
CA ASP A 165 -21.22 -2.23 -9.28
C ASP A 165 -21.45 -1.86 -10.75
N SER A 166 -21.46 -2.83 -11.67
CA SER A 166 -21.68 -2.60 -13.11
C SER A 166 -23.07 -3.05 -13.60
N GLY A 167 -23.75 -3.92 -12.85
CA GLY A 167 -25.01 -4.55 -13.28
C GLY A 167 -24.86 -5.61 -14.38
N ASP A 168 -23.62 -5.97 -14.73
CA ASP A 168 -23.29 -7.00 -15.73
C ASP A 168 -23.35 -8.38 -15.08
N LYS A 169 -24.56 -8.94 -15.08
CA LYS A 169 -24.85 -10.23 -14.45
C LYS A 169 -24.23 -11.38 -15.24
N GLU A 170 -24.29 -11.32 -16.56
CA GLU A 170 -23.78 -12.33 -17.46
C GLU A 170 -22.26 -12.43 -17.35
N GLY A 171 -21.55 -11.31 -17.39
CA GLY A 171 -20.11 -11.25 -17.18
C GLY A 171 -19.68 -11.72 -15.78
N ALA A 172 -20.50 -11.46 -14.76
CA ALA A 172 -20.22 -11.99 -13.42
C ALA A 172 -20.33 -13.51 -13.34
N ILE A 173 -21.34 -14.09 -13.98
CA ILE A 173 -21.49 -15.54 -14.10
C ILE A 173 -20.28 -16.14 -14.83
N GLU A 174 -19.87 -15.56 -15.96
CA GLU A 174 -18.73 -16.04 -16.74
C GLU A 174 -17.44 -16.07 -15.91
N ALA A 175 -17.12 -14.96 -15.22
CA ALA A 175 -15.92 -14.87 -14.40
C ALA A 175 -15.90 -15.93 -13.27
N TRP A 176 -17.03 -16.13 -12.59
CA TRP A 176 -17.11 -17.14 -11.53
C TRP A 176 -17.16 -18.57 -12.08
N GLN A 177 -17.75 -18.83 -13.24
CA GLN A 177 -17.68 -20.14 -13.89
C GLN A 177 -16.22 -20.47 -14.23
N GLN A 178 -15.49 -19.53 -14.83
CA GLN A 178 -14.07 -19.70 -15.11
C GLN A 178 -13.27 -20.00 -13.84
N LEU A 179 -13.58 -19.34 -12.71
CA LEU A 179 -12.94 -19.62 -11.41
C LEU A 179 -13.19 -21.06 -10.95
N LEU A 180 -14.41 -21.56 -11.09
CA LEU A 180 -14.76 -22.92 -10.69
C LEU A 180 -14.14 -23.98 -11.62
N GLU A 181 -13.95 -23.65 -12.90
CA GLU A 181 -13.30 -24.52 -13.88
C GLU A 181 -11.79 -24.63 -13.62
N THR A 182 -11.11 -23.50 -13.40
CA THR A 182 -9.66 -23.50 -13.15
C THR A 182 -9.32 -23.96 -11.73
N HIS A 183 -10.19 -23.66 -10.76
CA HIS A 183 -9.99 -23.95 -9.34
C HIS A 183 -11.20 -24.63 -8.69
N PRO A 184 -11.46 -25.91 -9.04
CA PRO A 184 -12.64 -26.65 -8.57
C PRO A 184 -12.68 -26.87 -7.05
N LYS A 185 -11.54 -26.71 -6.36
CA LYS A 185 -11.41 -26.82 -4.90
C LYS A 185 -11.32 -25.46 -4.20
N HIS A 186 -11.67 -24.36 -4.88
CA HIS A 186 -11.70 -23.04 -4.26
C HIS A 186 -12.63 -23.04 -3.03
N GLU A 187 -12.22 -22.35 -1.95
CA GLU A 187 -12.95 -22.35 -0.68
C GLU A 187 -14.43 -21.96 -0.85
N LEU A 188 -14.69 -20.96 -1.69
CA LEU A 188 -16.02 -20.44 -1.97
C LEU A 188 -16.78 -21.20 -3.08
N ALA A 189 -16.26 -22.33 -3.57
CA ALA A 189 -16.76 -22.97 -4.79
C ALA A 189 -18.26 -23.31 -4.71
N ARG A 190 -18.69 -23.90 -3.60
CA ARG A 190 -20.10 -24.28 -3.38
C ARG A 190 -21.02 -23.05 -3.41
N GLY A 191 -20.64 -21.99 -2.70
CA GLY A 191 -21.43 -20.75 -2.62
C GLY A 191 -21.52 -20.03 -3.96
N LEU A 192 -20.43 -20.01 -4.72
CA LEU A 192 -20.42 -19.45 -6.07
C LEU A 192 -21.30 -20.24 -7.03
N ALA A 193 -21.24 -21.58 -7.00
CA ALA A 193 -22.09 -22.43 -7.85
C ALA A 193 -23.59 -22.20 -7.56
N GLU A 194 -23.96 -22.10 -6.28
CA GLU A 194 -25.33 -21.77 -5.88
C GLU A 194 -25.74 -20.38 -6.38
N LYS A 195 -24.87 -19.37 -6.18
CA LYS A 195 -25.12 -18.01 -6.64
C LYS A 195 -25.31 -17.94 -8.15
N ILE A 196 -24.46 -18.64 -8.93
CA ILE A 196 -24.59 -18.73 -10.39
C ILE A 196 -25.96 -19.31 -10.78
N ASN A 197 -26.40 -20.39 -10.14
CA ASN A 197 -27.69 -21.02 -10.44
C ASN A 197 -28.87 -20.09 -10.12
N GLN A 198 -28.82 -19.37 -8.99
CA GLN A 198 -29.84 -18.36 -8.63
C GLN A 198 -29.89 -17.21 -9.64
N LEU A 199 -28.72 -16.75 -10.11
CA LEU A 199 -28.65 -15.71 -11.13
C LEU A 199 -29.25 -16.21 -12.45
N LYS A 200 -28.92 -17.43 -12.89
CA LYS A 200 -29.51 -17.99 -14.12
C LYS A 200 -31.04 -18.15 -14.04
N SER A 201 -31.57 -18.62 -12.91
CA SER A 201 -33.01 -18.82 -12.75
C SER A 201 -33.80 -17.51 -12.68
N THR A 202 -33.24 -16.46 -12.09
CA THR A 202 -33.89 -15.14 -12.03
C THR A 202 -33.96 -14.44 -13.39
N GLY A 203 -33.00 -14.67 -14.29
CA GLY A 203 -33.04 -14.11 -15.65
C GLY A 203 -34.12 -14.77 -16.52
N ALA A 204 -34.30 -16.09 -16.39
CA ALA A 204 -35.30 -16.84 -17.14
C ALA A 204 -36.76 -16.52 -16.75
N LEU A 205 -36.98 -15.87 -15.60
CA LEU A 205 -38.32 -15.49 -15.12
C LEU A 205 -38.72 -14.06 -15.52
N SER A 206 -37.78 -13.19 -15.91
CA SER A 206 -38.08 -11.82 -16.36
C SER A 206 -38.37 -11.69 -17.86
N GLU A 207 -38.21 -12.78 -18.63
CA GLU A 207 -38.41 -12.82 -20.09
C GLU A 207 -39.73 -13.46 -20.53
N LYS A 208 -40.64 -13.78 -19.59
CA LYS A 208 -42.01 -14.28 -19.88
C LYS A 208 -43.06 -13.25 -19.52
#